data_AF-A0A8T1TRE9-F1
#
_entry.id   AF-A0A8T1TRE9-F1
#
_cell.length_a   1.000
_cell.length_b   1.000
_cell.length_c   1.000
_cell.angle_alpha   90.00
_cell.angle_beta   90.00
_cell.angle_gamma   90.00
#
_symmetry.space_group_name_H-M   'P 1'
#
loop_
_entity.id
_entity.type
_entity.pdbx_description
1 polymer ?
#
loop_
_entity_poly.entity_id
_entity_poly.type
_entity_poly.pdbx_seq_one_letter_code
_entity_poly.pdbx_strand_id
1 'polypeptide(L)'
;MKSSASLLLLALSFAVSTAEEETTTTTTAVSPESTWGRIYLRNGLAPIQYFRDDFGGPMTPHEVSFYFPKRSKNRFGCELLPEPELLEIEAANRSAVLVVDRGECTFERKALVADQMGAAALLVVSPTDDVSGPVATLKNDDDISIASIMIRRTAGDMLRIAAEQMTIYGRLIPMTCERKPYTCKPRYEFEGDYMETAPARSGLVLSVDGKEEDDGSHLGSFLAATYGSILPTKMSFPLAAPLDGSQACTDATEDTTTQSEFAGKAVVVPAGLAGKCSEFEKVSNAQRRGASVVVLTQQDNATLMTQPGVQVSWHAYNITIPVLAVSSTTGANLASLKDSQGEAVRLRFAVSNGIADAWELLEKYSTRSAWPKRVKRCSKTLAQLLTQIRGFGGDDETKEALKNLFLDVVGGSLQDWEKIAHPDQDEDQAHEDRDNSTREKIVQTVKKSLSRDEL
;
A
#
# COMPACT_ATOMS: atom_id res chain seq x y z
N MET A 1 -59.22 -30.87 -62.28
CA MET A 1 -58.40 -29.65 -62.52
C MET A 1 -58.30 -28.87 -61.21
N LYS A 2 -57.06 -28.53 -60.80
CA LYS A 2 -56.61 -27.65 -59.68
C LYS A 2 -56.80 -28.23 -58.25
N SER A 3 -55.73 -28.69 -57.56
CA SER A 3 -54.62 -27.99 -56.82
C SER A 3 -55.02 -27.68 -55.36
N SER A 4 -54.51 -28.41 -54.34
CA SER A 4 -53.32 -28.15 -53.49
C SER A 4 -53.46 -26.86 -52.63
N ALA A 5 -53.17 -26.75 -51.33
CA ALA A 5 -52.49 -27.59 -50.33
C ALA A 5 -52.71 -27.06 -48.89
N SER A 6 -52.41 -27.92 -47.91
CA SER A 6 -51.79 -27.69 -46.59
C SER A 6 -52.55 -27.10 -45.40
N LEU A 7 -52.56 -27.94 -44.35
CA LEU A 7 -53.09 -27.77 -42.99
C LEU A 7 -52.22 -26.85 -42.12
N LEU A 8 -52.90 -26.02 -41.32
CA LEU A 8 -52.44 -25.53 -40.01
C LEU A 8 -53.05 -26.43 -38.93
N LEU A 9 -52.27 -26.85 -37.93
CA LEU A 9 -52.79 -27.49 -36.73
C LEU A 9 -52.26 -26.75 -35.49
N LEU A 10 -53.16 -25.93 -34.93
CA LEU A 10 -53.11 -25.49 -33.54
C LEU A 10 -53.64 -26.63 -32.66
N ALA A 11 -52.98 -26.90 -31.54
CA ALA A 11 -53.60 -27.54 -30.39
C ALA A 11 -53.05 -26.93 -29.10
N LEU A 12 -53.88 -26.10 -28.47
CA LEU A 12 -53.83 -25.77 -27.05
C LEU A 12 -54.27 -26.99 -26.24
N SER A 13 -53.67 -27.23 -25.07
CA SER A 13 -54.34 -27.86 -23.92
C SER A 13 -53.52 -27.68 -22.64
N PHE A 14 -54.20 -27.15 -21.62
CA PHE A 14 -53.76 -26.84 -20.27
C PHE A 14 -53.51 -28.08 -19.39
N ALA A 15 -52.60 -27.99 -18.42
CA ALA A 15 -52.71 -28.76 -17.18
C ALA A 15 -51.99 -28.08 -15.98
N VAL A 16 -52.84 -27.61 -15.06
CA VAL A 16 -52.75 -27.67 -13.58
C VAL A 16 -51.50 -27.10 -12.88
N SER A 17 -51.73 -25.99 -12.19
CA SER A 17 -50.87 -25.36 -11.19
C SER A 17 -50.85 -26.19 -9.89
N THR A 18 -49.66 -26.64 -9.48
CA THR A 18 -49.33 -26.94 -8.09
C THR A 18 -48.32 -25.91 -7.64
N ALA A 19 -48.74 -25.05 -6.71
CA ALA A 19 -47.88 -24.11 -6.02
C ALA A 19 -46.95 -24.90 -5.09
N GLU A 20 -45.69 -25.05 -5.49
CA GLU A 20 -44.58 -25.20 -4.54
C GLU A 20 -44.04 -23.81 -4.26
N GLU A 21 -44.02 -23.43 -2.98
CA GLU A 21 -43.34 -22.22 -2.50
C GLU A 21 -41.86 -22.30 -2.87
N GLU A 22 -41.48 -21.66 -3.98
CA GLU A 22 -40.10 -21.28 -4.23
C GLU A 22 -39.67 -20.32 -3.12
N THR A 23 -39.04 -20.90 -2.11
CA THR A 23 -38.20 -20.17 -1.17
C THR A 23 -37.10 -19.53 -2.00
N THR A 24 -37.28 -18.27 -2.36
CA THR A 24 -36.27 -17.45 -3.04
C THR A 24 -35.18 -17.14 -2.03
N THR A 25 -34.33 -18.13 -1.74
CA THR A 25 -32.97 -17.85 -1.30
C THR A 25 -32.28 -17.18 -2.48
N THR A 26 -32.25 -15.85 -2.43
CA THR A 26 -31.37 -15.00 -3.23
C THR A 26 -29.94 -15.37 -2.86
N THR A 27 -29.48 -16.51 -3.39
CA THR A 27 -28.09 -16.92 -3.33
C THR A 27 -27.43 -15.98 -4.32
N THR A 28 -26.80 -14.92 -3.82
CA THR A 28 -25.87 -14.12 -4.61
C THR A 28 -24.91 -15.09 -5.27
N ALA A 29 -25.10 -15.33 -6.56
CA ALA A 29 -24.31 -16.28 -7.32
C ALA A 29 -22.87 -15.78 -7.33
N VAL A 30 -22.04 -16.41 -6.49
CA VAL A 30 -20.63 -16.06 -6.40
C VAL A 30 -19.96 -16.46 -7.71
N SER A 31 -19.21 -15.55 -8.32
CA SER A 31 -18.53 -15.82 -9.59
C SER A 31 -17.61 -17.03 -9.48
N PRO A 32 -17.49 -17.84 -10.55
CA PRO A 32 -16.53 -18.94 -10.57
C PRO A 32 -15.12 -18.41 -10.30
N GLU A 33 -14.28 -19.23 -9.67
CA GLU A 33 -12.92 -18.83 -9.35
C GLU A 33 -12.11 -18.60 -10.64
N SER A 34 -11.41 -17.48 -10.71
CA SER A 34 -10.65 -17.07 -11.89
C SER A 34 -9.32 -17.81 -11.97
N THR A 35 -8.86 -18.10 -13.20
CA THR A 35 -7.50 -18.64 -13.45
C THR A 35 -6.40 -17.59 -13.26
N TRP A 36 -6.78 -16.36 -12.89
CA TRP A 36 -5.89 -15.25 -12.65
C TRP A 36 -6.23 -14.54 -11.33
N GLY A 37 -5.21 -14.04 -10.66
CA GLY A 37 -5.38 -13.26 -9.44
C GLY A 37 -4.15 -12.47 -9.06
N ARG A 38 -4.18 -11.97 -7.83
CA ARG A 38 -3.10 -11.18 -7.24
C ARG A 38 -2.79 -11.64 -5.82
N ILE A 39 -1.51 -11.66 -5.49
CA ILE A 39 -1.03 -11.84 -4.13
C ILE A 39 -0.90 -10.46 -3.50
N TYR A 40 -1.65 -10.23 -2.43
CA TYR A 40 -1.53 -9.04 -1.60
C TYR A 40 -0.75 -9.40 -0.34
N LEU A 41 0.45 -8.86 -0.22
CA LEU A 41 1.34 -9.12 0.91
C LEU A 41 1.04 -8.14 2.03
N ARG A 42 1.10 -8.61 3.27
CA ARG A 42 1.07 -7.74 4.45
C ARG A 42 2.27 -6.80 4.39
N ASN A 43 2.02 -5.50 4.48
CA ASN A 43 3.00 -4.43 4.28
C ASN A 43 3.68 -4.45 2.90
N GLY A 44 3.12 -5.14 1.91
CA GLY A 44 3.58 -5.10 0.53
C GLY A 44 3.28 -3.75 -0.12
N LEU A 45 4.18 -3.25 -0.97
CA LEU A 45 3.97 -2.00 -1.71
C LEU A 45 3.16 -2.21 -3.00
N ALA A 46 3.29 -3.39 -3.62
CA ALA A 46 2.59 -3.71 -4.85
C ALA A 46 2.09 -5.16 -4.87
N PRO A 47 0.91 -5.42 -5.46
CA PRO A 47 0.42 -6.77 -5.61
C PRO A 47 1.23 -7.57 -6.64
N ILE A 48 1.40 -8.87 -6.40
CA ILE A 48 2.05 -9.78 -7.35
C ILE A 48 0.98 -10.49 -8.16
N GLN A 49 1.01 -10.33 -9.48
CA GLN A 49 0.17 -11.13 -10.36
C GLN A 49 0.56 -12.61 -10.31
N TYR A 50 -0.46 -13.48 -10.23
CA TYR A 50 -0.30 -14.91 -10.40
C TYR A 50 -1.27 -15.47 -11.43
N PHE A 51 -0.93 -16.65 -11.95
CA PHE A 51 -1.83 -17.47 -12.75
C PHE A 51 -2.02 -18.80 -12.05
N ARG A 52 -3.26 -19.25 -11.95
CA ARG A 52 -3.63 -20.52 -11.32
C ARG A 52 -3.58 -21.64 -12.36
N ASP A 53 -3.18 -22.81 -11.91
CA ASP A 53 -3.25 -24.04 -12.69
C ASP A 53 -4.72 -24.45 -12.89
N ASP A 54 -4.99 -25.24 -13.93
CA ASP A 54 -6.32 -25.76 -14.27
C ASP A 54 -6.76 -26.95 -13.40
N PHE A 55 -5.94 -27.33 -12.43
CA PHE A 55 -6.17 -28.42 -11.48
C PHE A 55 -6.05 -27.96 -10.02
N GLY A 56 -6.29 -28.90 -9.10
CA GLY A 56 -6.16 -28.69 -7.68
C GLY A 56 -7.42 -28.14 -7.00
N GLY A 57 -7.34 -27.96 -5.69
CA GLY A 57 -8.43 -27.45 -4.87
C GLY A 57 -8.65 -25.92 -4.97
N PRO A 58 -9.60 -25.38 -4.21
CA PRO A 58 -9.92 -23.94 -4.20
C PRO A 58 -8.77 -23.10 -3.64
N MET A 59 -8.77 -21.79 -3.93
CA MET A 59 -7.84 -20.87 -3.28
C MET A 59 -7.99 -20.86 -1.75
N THR A 60 -6.88 -20.57 -1.06
CA THR A 60 -6.86 -20.40 0.39
C THR A 60 -7.67 -19.15 0.78
N PRO A 61 -8.72 -19.26 1.62
CA PRO A 61 -9.61 -18.14 1.92
C PRO A 61 -9.06 -17.17 2.99
N HIS A 62 -7.87 -17.44 3.52
CA HIS A 62 -7.28 -16.72 4.64
C HIS A 62 -5.84 -16.30 4.31
N GLU A 63 -5.26 -15.49 5.18
CA GLU A 63 -3.85 -15.10 5.06
C GLU A 63 -2.95 -16.28 5.41
N VAL A 64 -1.89 -16.44 4.62
CA VAL A 64 -0.95 -17.56 4.68
C VAL A 64 0.48 -17.04 4.75
N SER A 65 1.37 -17.82 5.34
CA SER A 65 2.81 -17.55 5.30
C SER A 65 3.45 -18.15 4.06
N PHE A 66 4.41 -17.46 3.44
CA PHE A 66 5.15 -17.97 2.28
C PHE A 66 6.43 -18.64 2.76
N TYR A 67 6.54 -19.95 2.54
CA TYR A 67 7.67 -20.76 2.99
C TYR A 67 8.64 -21.05 1.84
N PHE A 68 9.92 -20.71 2.05
CA PHE A 68 10.99 -20.97 1.09
C PHE A 68 11.89 -22.09 1.61
N PRO A 69 12.07 -23.19 0.85
CA PRO A 69 13.02 -24.23 1.22
C PRO A 69 14.44 -23.68 1.44
N LYS A 70 15.07 -24.05 2.55
CA LYS A 70 16.36 -23.52 3.00
C LYS A 70 17.53 -24.04 2.16
N ARG A 71 17.42 -25.25 1.60
CA ARG A 71 18.45 -25.88 0.76
C ARG A 71 18.18 -25.62 -0.72
N SER A 72 19.21 -25.23 -1.46
CA SER A 72 19.12 -24.97 -2.91
C SER A 72 18.53 -26.13 -3.72
N LYS A 73 18.94 -27.36 -3.44
CA LYS A 73 18.42 -28.57 -4.10
C LYS A 73 16.92 -28.82 -3.85
N ASN A 74 16.38 -28.32 -2.73
CA ASN A 74 14.97 -28.49 -2.38
C ASN A 74 14.09 -27.44 -3.04
N ARG A 75 14.67 -26.41 -3.66
CA ARG A 75 13.93 -25.31 -4.29
C ARG A 75 13.02 -25.79 -5.41
N PHE A 76 13.21 -26.98 -5.97
CA PHE A 76 12.34 -27.50 -7.01
C PHE A 76 11.11 -28.25 -6.48
N GLY A 77 11.01 -28.59 -5.20
CA GLY A 77 9.81 -29.23 -4.65
C GLY A 77 9.45 -30.60 -5.26
N CYS A 78 10.44 -31.35 -5.75
CA CYS A 78 10.20 -32.66 -6.39
C CYS A 78 10.11 -33.82 -5.39
N GLU A 79 10.57 -33.58 -4.16
CA GLU A 79 10.66 -34.54 -3.06
C GLU A 79 10.27 -33.86 -1.75
N LEU A 80 10.01 -34.68 -0.72
CA LEU A 80 9.71 -34.16 0.62
C LEU A 80 10.89 -33.34 1.16
N LEU A 81 10.58 -32.27 1.89
CA LEU A 81 11.59 -31.49 2.58
C LEU A 81 12.20 -32.32 3.72
N PRO A 82 13.46 -32.04 4.12
CA PRO A 82 14.06 -32.65 5.31
C PRO A 82 13.21 -32.44 6.55
N GLU A 83 13.22 -33.39 7.49
CA GLU A 83 12.36 -33.40 8.69
C GLU A 83 12.22 -32.04 9.41
N PRO A 84 13.29 -31.24 9.65
CA PRO A 84 13.12 -29.96 10.35
C PRO A 84 12.26 -28.95 9.60
N GLU A 85 12.32 -28.95 8.26
CA GLU A 85 11.53 -28.07 7.40
C GLU A 85 10.13 -28.65 7.19
N LEU A 86 10.01 -29.97 7.07
CA LEU A 86 8.72 -30.66 6.97
C LEU A 86 7.84 -30.40 8.20
N LEU A 87 8.40 -30.55 9.40
CA LEU A 87 7.68 -30.30 10.65
C LEU A 87 7.21 -28.84 10.78
N GLU A 88 7.94 -27.89 10.19
CA GLU A 88 7.57 -26.47 10.18
C GLU A 88 6.33 -26.23 9.31
N ILE A 89 6.25 -26.88 8.14
CA ILE A 89 5.09 -26.81 7.25
C ILE A 89 3.89 -27.55 7.87
N GLU A 90 4.10 -28.75 8.42
CA GLU A 90 3.04 -29.53 9.07
C GLU A 90 2.46 -28.77 10.28
N ALA A 91 3.32 -28.16 11.11
CA ALA A 91 2.91 -27.35 12.25
C ALA A 91 2.13 -26.09 11.84
N ALA A 92 2.35 -25.58 10.62
CA ALA A 92 1.56 -24.48 10.07
C ALA A 92 0.13 -24.91 9.67
N ASN A 93 -0.21 -26.20 9.70
CA ASN A 93 -1.56 -26.73 9.57
C ASN A 93 -2.38 -26.11 8.42
N ARG A 94 -1.89 -26.24 7.19
CA ARG A 94 -2.50 -25.63 5.99
C ARG A 94 -2.62 -24.10 6.03
N SER A 95 -1.71 -23.42 6.73
CA SER A 95 -1.54 -21.95 6.68
C SER A 95 -0.20 -21.51 6.08
N ALA A 96 0.59 -22.42 5.51
CA ALA A 96 1.85 -22.12 4.82
C ALA A 96 1.78 -22.48 3.33
N VAL A 97 2.13 -21.56 2.44
CA VAL A 97 2.30 -21.79 1.00
C VAL A 97 3.74 -22.19 0.73
N LEU A 98 3.94 -23.35 0.11
CA LEU A 98 5.27 -23.77 -0.30
C LEU A 98 5.68 -23.03 -1.58
N VAL A 99 6.79 -22.30 -1.52
CA VAL A 99 7.35 -21.55 -2.66
C VAL A 99 8.53 -22.32 -3.27
N VAL A 100 8.41 -22.69 -4.54
CA VAL A 100 9.40 -23.48 -5.28
C VAL A 100 9.67 -22.90 -6.66
N ASP A 101 10.81 -23.22 -7.25
CA ASP A 101 11.16 -22.87 -8.62
C ASP A 101 10.61 -23.91 -9.61
N ARG A 102 10.26 -23.42 -10.80
CA ARG A 102 9.92 -24.27 -11.95
C ARG A 102 11.18 -24.99 -12.45
N GLY A 103 11.03 -26.28 -12.76
CA GLY A 103 12.13 -27.13 -13.24
C GLY A 103 12.12 -28.50 -12.58
N GLU A 104 13.02 -29.39 -13.02
CA GLU A 104 13.29 -30.76 -12.53
C GLU A 104 12.15 -31.79 -12.57
N CYS A 105 10.93 -31.41 -12.20
CA CYS A 105 9.75 -32.26 -12.20
C CYS A 105 8.50 -31.48 -12.65
N THR A 106 7.40 -32.19 -12.85
CA THR A 106 6.13 -31.63 -13.34
C THR A 106 5.39 -30.81 -12.27
N PHE A 107 4.42 -29.99 -12.68
CA PHE A 107 3.63 -29.17 -11.74
C PHE A 107 2.79 -30.03 -10.81
N GLU A 108 2.19 -31.09 -11.35
CA GLU A 108 1.38 -32.07 -10.63
C GLU A 108 2.23 -32.74 -9.54
N ARG A 109 3.47 -33.14 -9.87
CA ARG A 109 4.40 -33.71 -8.89
C ARG A 109 4.70 -32.74 -7.76
N LYS A 110 4.98 -31.47 -8.07
CA LYS A 110 5.25 -30.43 -7.05
C LYS A 110 4.03 -30.22 -6.16
N ALA A 111 2.84 -30.16 -6.75
CA ALA A 111 1.61 -29.91 -6.02
C ALA A 111 1.21 -31.09 -5.13
N LEU A 112 1.39 -32.32 -5.61
CA LEU A 112 1.22 -33.54 -4.81
C LEU A 112 2.17 -33.57 -3.61
N VAL A 113 3.45 -33.26 -3.84
CA VAL A 113 4.47 -33.22 -2.78
C VAL A 113 4.14 -32.12 -1.76
N ALA A 114 3.71 -30.95 -2.20
CA ALA A 114 3.30 -29.86 -1.31
C ALA A 114 2.05 -30.21 -0.47
N ASP A 115 1.05 -30.85 -1.08
CA ASP A 115 -0.16 -31.30 -0.37
C ASP A 115 0.18 -32.35 0.70
N GLN A 116 1.08 -33.29 0.38
CA GLN A 116 1.57 -34.29 1.33
C GLN A 116 2.28 -33.68 2.55
N MET A 117 2.89 -32.50 2.41
CA MET A 117 3.49 -31.76 3.53
C MET A 117 2.49 -31.00 4.39
N GLY A 118 1.21 -30.96 3.99
CA GLY A 118 0.19 -30.13 4.65
C GLY A 118 0.30 -28.64 4.31
N ALA A 119 0.90 -28.29 3.17
CA ALA A 119 0.87 -26.90 2.68
C ALA A 119 -0.57 -26.43 2.41
N ALA A 120 -0.79 -25.12 2.44
CA ALA A 120 -2.05 -24.48 2.12
C ALA A 120 -2.28 -24.37 0.60
N ALA A 121 -1.19 -24.09 -0.13
CA ALA A 121 -1.13 -23.98 -1.57
C ALA A 121 0.32 -24.18 -2.04
N LEU A 122 0.49 -24.37 -3.35
CA LEU A 122 1.78 -24.33 -4.02
C LEU A 122 1.93 -23.02 -4.79
N LEU A 123 3.08 -22.37 -4.64
CA LEU A 123 3.48 -21.25 -5.48
C LEU A 123 4.77 -21.60 -6.23
N VAL A 124 4.70 -21.57 -7.55
CA VAL A 124 5.81 -21.85 -8.44
C VAL A 124 6.38 -20.55 -9.02
N VAL A 125 7.68 -20.37 -8.91
CA VAL A 125 8.42 -19.25 -9.50
C VAL A 125 8.89 -19.65 -10.91
N SER A 126 8.45 -18.91 -11.92
CA SER A 126 8.91 -19.08 -13.30
C SER A 126 10.40 -18.70 -13.43
N PRO A 127 11.19 -19.34 -14.33
CA PRO A 127 12.55 -18.91 -14.64
C PRO A 127 12.59 -17.62 -15.48
N THR A 128 11.43 -17.17 -15.98
CA THR A 128 11.26 -15.98 -16.81
C THR A 128 10.18 -15.05 -16.22
N ASP A 129 10.14 -13.81 -16.70
CA ASP A 129 9.08 -12.87 -16.32
C ASP A 129 7.81 -13.02 -17.16
N ASP A 130 7.89 -13.72 -18.30
CA ASP A 130 6.74 -14.20 -19.04
C ASP A 130 6.12 -15.40 -18.30
N VAL A 131 4.88 -15.22 -17.84
CA VAL A 131 4.13 -16.23 -17.08
C VAL A 131 2.78 -16.45 -17.71
N SER A 132 2.41 -17.71 -17.82
CA SER A 132 1.07 -18.17 -18.15
C SER A 132 0.65 -19.21 -17.11
N GLY A 133 -0.66 -19.47 -17.01
CA GLY A 133 -1.15 -20.61 -16.25
C GLY A 133 -0.49 -21.91 -16.75
N PRO A 134 0.11 -22.71 -15.87
CA PRO A 134 0.50 -24.08 -16.18
C PRO A 134 -0.69 -24.88 -16.72
N VAL A 135 -0.43 -25.66 -17.77
CA VAL A 135 -1.40 -26.61 -18.32
C VAL A 135 -0.94 -27.99 -17.85
N ALA A 136 -1.69 -28.59 -16.94
CA ALA A 136 -1.39 -29.95 -16.51
C ALA A 136 -1.94 -30.96 -17.51
N THR A 137 -1.25 -32.09 -17.62
CA THR A 137 -1.77 -33.26 -18.35
C THR A 137 -2.05 -34.35 -17.33
N LEU A 138 -3.07 -34.13 -16.50
CA LEU A 138 -3.46 -35.11 -15.49
C LEU A 138 -3.92 -36.40 -16.17
N LYS A 139 -3.24 -37.50 -15.86
CA LYS A 139 -3.81 -38.84 -15.97
C LYS A 139 -4.49 -39.11 -14.63
N ASN A 140 -5.79 -39.38 -14.65
CA ASN A 140 -6.70 -39.51 -13.51
C ASN A 140 -6.12 -39.99 -12.16
N ASP A 141 -6.72 -39.46 -11.08
CA ASP A 141 -6.80 -39.94 -9.67
C ASP A 141 -5.77 -39.46 -8.63
N ASP A 142 -4.88 -38.51 -8.92
CA ASP A 142 -4.19 -37.78 -7.83
C ASP A 142 -5.07 -36.62 -7.36
N ASP A 143 -5.84 -36.83 -6.28
CA ASP A 143 -6.67 -35.82 -5.59
C ASP A 143 -5.79 -34.74 -4.94
N ILE A 144 -5.19 -33.87 -5.75
CA ILE A 144 -4.48 -32.68 -5.28
C ILE A 144 -5.53 -31.72 -4.70
N SER A 145 -5.54 -31.59 -3.38
CA SER A 145 -6.56 -30.84 -2.63
C SER A 145 -6.23 -29.36 -2.44
N ILE A 146 -5.01 -28.96 -2.78
CA ILE A 146 -4.54 -27.58 -2.68
C ILE A 146 -4.50 -26.91 -4.04
N ALA A 147 -4.59 -25.58 -4.06
CA ALA A 147 -4.39 -24.84 -5.29
C ALA A 147 -2.90 -24.70 -5.62
N SER A 148 -2.60 -24.64 -6.92
CA SER A 148 -1.27 -24.39 -7.46
C SER A 148 -1.30 -23.13 -8.32
N ILE A 149 -0.33 -22.23 -8.11
CA ILE A 149 -0.20 -20.98 -8.86
C ILE A 149 1.23 -20.76 -9.33
N MET A 150 1.39 -19.94 -10.36
CA MET A 150 2.68 -19.49 -10.86
C MET A 150 2.82 -17.97 -10.81
N ILE A 151 4.00 -17.50 -10.42
CA ILE A 151 4.41 -16.10 -10.49
C ILE A 151 5.68 -15.91 -11.34
N ARG A 152 5.96 -14.67 -11.68
CA ARG A 152 7.13 -14.27 -12.47
C ARG A 152 8.43 -14.41 -11.69
N ARG A 153 9.56 -14.58 -12.39
CA ARG A 153 10.89 -14.67 -11.78
C ARG A 153 11.17 -13.51 -10.83
N THR A 154 11.03 -12.27 -11.31
CA THR A 154 11.34 -11.07 -10.51
C THR A 154 10.53 -10.95 -9.22
N ALA A 155 9.28 -11.45 -9.21
CA ALA A 155 8.48 -11.50 -7.99
C ALA A 155 8.99 -12.57 -7.02
N GLY A 156 9.38 -13.76 -7.53
CA GLY A 156 10.00 -14.80 -6.71
C GLY A 156 11.34 -14.37 -6.12
N ASP A 157 12.15 -13.64 -6.88
CA ASP A 157 13.42 -13.07 -6.39
C ASP A 157 13.20 -12.02 -5.30
N MET A 158 12.22 -11.12 -5.49
CA MET A 158 11.82 -10.16 -4.46
C MET A 158 11.37 -10.86 -3.18
N LEU A 159 10.50 -11.87 -3.27
CA LEU A 159 10.02 -12.60 -2.10
C LEU A 159 11.16 -13.35 -1.41
N ARG A 160 12.13 -13.89 -2.15
CA ARG A 160 13.29 -14.58 -1.57
C ARG A 160 14.17 -13.63 -0.77
N ILE A 161 14.45 -12.43 -1.30
CA ILE A 161 15.18 -11.38 -0.59
C ILE A 161 14.43 -10.98 0.70
N ALA A 162 13.11 -10.81 0.62
CA ALA A 162 12.31 -10.48 1.80
C ALA A 162 12.27 -11.63 2.83
N ALA A 163 12.25 -12.90 2.38
CA ALA A 163 12.21 -14.08 3.24
C ALA A 163 13.50 -14.28 4.05
N GLU A 164 14.63 -13.76 3.57
CA GLU A 164 15.89 -13.71 4.33
C GLU A 164 15.81 -12.75 5.53
N GLN A 165 14.88 -11.79 5.50
CA GLN A 165 14.77 -10.73 6.50
C GLN A 165 13.58 -10.91 7.45
N MET A 166 12.49 -11.53 6.97
CA MET A 166 11.26 -11.70 7.75
C MET A 166 10.38 -12.82 7.20
N THR A 167 9.49 -13.33 8.06
CA THR A 167 8.38 -14.17 7.59
C THR A 167 7.40 -13.34 6.77
N ILE A 168 7.10 -13.83 5.57
CA ILE A 168 6.19 -13.17 4.63
C ILE A 168 4.79 -13.69 4.83
N TYR A 169 3.83 -12.78 4.98
CA TYR A 169 2.41 -13.09 5.06
C TYR A 169 1.65 -12.41 3.92
N GLY A 170 0.61 -13.06 3.41
CA GLY A 170 -0.22 -12.50 2.35
C GLY A 170 -1.45 -13.32 2.05
N ARG A 171 -2.30 -12.80 1.16
CA ARG A 171 -3.47 -13.51 0.62
C ARG A 171 -3.35 -13.65 -0.89
N LEU A 172 -3.73 -14.82 -1.38
CA LEU A 172 -3.89 -15.11 -2.80
C LEU A 172 -5.35 -14.83 -3.15
N ILE A 173 -5.60 -13.74 -3.87
CA ILE A 173 -6.95 -13.25 -4.16
C ILE A 173 -7.26 -13.46 -5.66
N PRO A 174 -8.20 -14.36 -6.00
CA PRO A 174 -8.71 -14.49 -7.36
C PRO A 174 -9.39 -13.21 -7.80
N MET A 175 -9.11 -12.78 -9.03
CA MET A 175 -9.62 -11.52 -9.55
C MET A 175 -10.50 -11.75 -10.78
N THR A 176 -11.68 -11.14 -10.79
CA THR A 176 -12.60 -11.17 -11.92
C THR A 176 -12.70 -9.79 -12.55
N CYS A 177 -12.53 -9.71 -13.87
CA CYS A 177 -12.61 -8.45 -14.60
C CYS A 177 -13.88 -8.38 -15.46
N GLU A 178 -14.68 -7.35 -15.24
CA GLU A 178 -15.79 -6.99 -16.12
C GLU A 178 -15.26 -6.07 -17.22
N ARG A 179 -15.81 -6.14 -18.45
CA ARG A 179 -15.31 -5.35 -19.61
C ARG A 179 -16.06 -4.04 -19.83
N LYS A 180 -17.12 -3.73 -19.09
CA LYS A 180 -17.99 -2.56 -19.32
C LYS A 180 -18.50 -1.95 -17.99
N PRO A 181 -17.76 -1.04 -17.34
CA PRO A 181 -16.38 -0.59 -17.63
C PRO A 181 -15.33 -1.67 -17.32
N TYR A 182 -14.11 -1.53 -17.84
CA TYR A 182 -13.01 -2.44 -17.49
C TYR A 182 -12.65 -2.28 -16.03
N THR A 183 -13.15 -3.16 -15.16
CA THR A 183 -12.90 -3.13 -13.72
C THR A 183 -12.65 -4.53 -13.23
N CYS A 184 -11.58 -4.70 -12.45
CA CYS A 184 -11.24 -5.98 -11.83
C CYS A 184 -11.50 -5.90 -10.34
N LYS A 185 -12.25 -6.86 -9.81
CA LYS A 185 -12.64 -6.92 -8.40
C LYS A 185 -12.36 -8.31 -7.82
N PRO A 186 -12.14 -8.41 -6.50
CA PRO A 186 -12.12 -9.69 -5.82
C PRO A 186 -13.49 -10.38 -5.90
N ARG A 187 -13.53 -11.65 -5.52
CA ARG A 187 -14.76 -12.44 -5.50
C ARG A 187 -15.60 -12.13 -4.26
N TYR A 188 -14.95 -11.82 -3.15
CA TYR A 188 -15.59 -11.55 -1.87
C TYR A 188 -15.26 -10.15 -1.34
N GLU A 189 -16.17 -9.57 -0.53
CA GLU A 189 -16.00 -8.25 0.08
C GLU A 189 -14.80 -8.22 1.05
N PHE A 190 -14.64 -9.24 1.90
CA PHE A 190 -13.52 -9.34 2.84
C PHE A 190 -12.15 -9.46 2.16
N GLU A 191 -12.10 -9.90 0.89
CA GLU A 191 -10.89 -9.86 0.09
C GLU A 191 -10.59 -8.42 -0.34
N GLY A 192 -11.62 -7.65 -0.68
CA GLY A 192 -11.53 -6.22 -0.94
C GLY A 192 -11.01 -5.44 0.28
N ASP A 193 -11.57 -5.71 1.46
CA ASP A 193 -11.10 -5.10 2.72
C ASP A 193 -9.61 -5.40 2.96
N TYR A 194 -9.18 -6.63 2.68
CA TYR A 194 -7.77 -7.01 2.79
C TYR A 194 -6.89 -6.30 1.75
N MET A 195 -7.37 -6.14 0.51
CA MET A 195 -6.66 -5.41 -0.55
C MET A 195 -6.41 -3.95 -0.19
N GLU A 196 -7.33 -3.33 0.56
CA GLU A 196 -7.24 -1.93 0.98
C GLU A 196 -6.37 -1.74 2.25
N THR A 197 -6.40 -2.72 3.16
CA THR A 197 -5.80 -2.57 4.50
C THR A 197 -4.44 -3.23 4.66
N ALA A 198 -4.16 -4.33 3.97
CA ALA A 198 -2.93 -5.11 4.17
C ALA A 198 -1.67 -4.51 3.51
N PRO A 199 -1.74 -3.95 2.28
CA PRO A 199 -0.59 -3.26 1.68
C PRO A 199 -0.16 -2.03 2.47
N ALA A 200 1.13 -1.71 2.45
CA ALA A 200 1.62 -0.46 3.02
C ALA A 200 1.45 0.66 1.99
N ARG A 201 0.61 1.67 2.32
CA ARG A 201 0.40 2.89 1.51
C ARG A 201 1.09 4.10 2.10
N SER A 202 1.33 4.10 3.40
CA SER A 202 1.99 5.18 4.14
C SER A 202 2.41 4.74 5.53
N GLY A 203 3.10 5.62 6.24
CA GLY A 203 3.49 5.38 7.62
C GLY A 203 4.40 6.44 8.19
N LEU A 204 5.10 6.06 9.26
CA LEU A 204 6.02 6.91 10.00
C LEU A 204 7.47 6.49 9.77
N VAL A 205 8.35 7.48 9.66
CA VAL A 205 9.80 7.31 9.69
C VAL A 205 10.27 7.55 11.13
N LEU A 206 10.90 6.54 11.73
CA LEU A 206 11.34 6.55 13.12
C LEU A 206 12.86 6.44 13.19
N SER A 207 13.50 7.26 14.01
CA SER A 207 14.89 7.08 14.44
C SER A 207 14.92 6.13 15.63
N VAL A 208 15.80 5.12 15.61
CA VAL A 208 15.98 4.18 16.73
C VAL A 208 17.44 4.08 17.17
N ASP A 209 17.67 4.10 18.48
CA ASP A 209 19.03 4.06 19.07
C ASP A 209 19.58 2.62 19.25
N GLY A 210 19.12 1.68 18.41
CA GLY A 210 19.65 0.31 18.35
C GLY A 210 19.20 -0.65 19.46
N LYS A 211 18.31 -0.23 20.37
CA LYS A 211 17.61 -1.14 21.30
C LYS A 211 16.30 -1.63 20.67
N GLU A 212 16.07 -2.94 20.66
CA GLU A 212 14.93 -3.57 19.96
C GLU A 212 13.55 -3.16 20.49
N GLU A 213 13.46 -2.60 21.70
CA GLU A 213 12.21 -2.15 22.35
C GLU A 213 11.97 -0.63 22.29
N ASP A 214 12.80 0.13 21.57
CA ASP A 214 12.60 1.57 21.44
C ASP A 214 11.51 1.89 20.40
N ASP A 215 10.43 2.53 20.85
CA ASP A 215 9.36 3.05 20.00
C ASP A 215 9.90 4.07 18.99
N GLY A 216 11.08 4.63 19.23
CA GLY A 216 11.82 5.47 18.32
C GLY A 216 11.31 6.90 18.28
N SER A 217 12.18 7.84 17.93
CA SER A 217 11.81 9.24 17.75
C SER A 217 11.21 9.45 16.37
N HIS A 218 10.00 10.03 16.32
CA HIS A 218 9.31 10.35 15.07
C HIS A 218 10.05 11.45 14.29
N LEU A 219 10.43 11.15 13.04
CA LEU A 219 11.15 12.08 12.15
C LEU A 219 10.26 12.73 11.10
N GLY A 220 9.13 12.10 10.77
CA GLY A 220 8.19 12.52 9.74
C GLY A 220 7.39 11.33 9.21
N SER A 221 6.50 11.60 8.26
CA SER A 221 5.69 10.57 7.60
C SER A 221 6.23 10.21 6.22
N PHE A 222 5.80 9.05 5.71
CA PHE A 222 6.10 8.61 4.35
C PHE A 222 4.83 8.18 3.61
N LEU A 223 4.85 8.36 2.29
CA LEU A 223 3.96 7.69 1.34
C LEU A 223 4.72 6.55 0.66
N ALA A 224 4.15 5.37 0.63
CA ALA A 224 4.75 4.23 -0.04
C ALA A 224 4.55 4.33 -1.56
N ALA A 225 5.54 3.89 -2.33
CA ALA A 225 5.40 3.78 -3.77
C ALA A 225 4.40 2.68 -4.14
N THR A 226 3.81 2.80 -5.33
CA THR A 226 2.94 1.78 -5.94
C THR A 226 3.71 0.60 -6.56
N TYR A 227 5.00 0.50 -6.25
CA TYR A 227 5.95 -0.51 -6.72
C TYR A 227 7.02 -0.78 -5.66
N GLY A 228 7.78 -1.86 -5.85
CA GLY A 228 8.80 -2.30 -4.90
C GLY A 228 8.37 -3.51 -4.07
N SER A 229 9.09 -3.73 -2.97
CA SER A 229 8.99 -4.93 -2.14
C SER A 229 8.08 -4.77 -0.93
N ILE A 230 8.23 -5.64 0.06
CA ILE A 230 7.52 -5.63 1.33
C ILE A 230 8.28 -4.75 2.32
N LEU A 231 7.60 -3.84 3.00
CA LEU A 231 8.21 -2.96 3.99
C LEU A 231 8.51 -3.72 5.30
N PRO A 232 9.78 -3.88 5.72
CA PRO A 232 10.12 -4.54 6.97
C PRO A 232 9.89 -3.58 8.14
N THR A 233 8.86 -3.83 8.97
CA THR A 233 8.45 -2.90 10.05
C THR A 233 9.18 -3.10 11.36
N LYS A 234 9.83 -4.27 11.55
CA LYS A 234 10.58 -4.62 12.75
C LYS A 234 12.09 -4.44 12.61
N MET A 235 12.58 -4.31 11.37
CA MET A 235 14.00 -4.15 11.09
C MET A 235 14.37 -2.66 11.10
N SER A 236 15.59 -2.37 11.54
CA SER A 236 16.17 -1.03 11.43
C SER A 236 17.31 -1.00 10.43
N PHE A 237 17.38 0.06 9.65
CA PHE A 237 18.35 0.25 8.57
C PHE A 237 19.26 1.42 8.89
N PRO A 238 20.60 1.27 8.85
CA PRO A 238 21.48 2.43 8.92
C PRO A 238 21.15 3.40 7.77
N LEU A 239 21.14 4.68 8.06
CA LEU A 239 20.98 5.73 7.07
C LEU A 239 22.30 5.94 6.31
N ALA A 240 22.26 5.86 4.98
CA ALA A 240 23.37 6.26 4.14
C ALA A 240 23.43 7.79 3.99
N ALA A 241 24.58 8.32 3.57
CA ALA A 241 24.66 9.72 3.17
C ALA A 241 23.66 9.99 2.03
N PRO A 242 22.88 11.09 2.09
CA PRO A 242 21.96 11.46 1.02
C PRO A 242 22.71 11.66 -0.29
N LEU A 243 22.13 11.15 -1.37
CA LEU A 243 22.65 11.40 -2.72
C LEU A 243 22.08 12.70 -3.27
N ASP A 244 22.91 13.48 -3.94
CA ASP A 244 22.41 14.52 -4.83
C ASP A 244 21.83 13.90 -6.13
N GLY A 245 21.19 14.74 -6.95
CA GLY A 245 20.57 14.28 -8.19
C GLY A 245 21.57 13.62 -9.14
N SER A 246 22.78 14.17 -9.27
CA SER A 246 23.79 13.64 -10.18
C SER A 246 24.33 12.29 -9.72
N GLN A 247 24.60 12.13 -8.42
CA GLN A 247 25.08 10.89 -7.82
C GLN A 247 24.04 9.77 -7.90
N ALA A 248 22.76 10.11 -7.71
CA ALA A 248 21.65 9.17 -7.86
C ALA A 248 21.48 8.69 -9.32
N CYS A 249 21.88 9.52 -10.28
CA CYS A 249 21.82 9.18 -11.71
C CYS A 249 23.07 8.46 -12.24
N THR A 250 24.18 8.41 -11.48
CA THR A 250 25.38 7.68 -11.91
C THR A 250 25.09 6.18 -12.04
N ASP A 251 25.52 5.56 -13.15
CA ASP A 251 25.28 4.13 -13.37
C ASP A 251 26.04 3.31 -12.31
N ALA A 252 25.29 2.45 -11.60
CA ALA A 252 25.84 1.55 -10.60
C ALA A 252 26.86 0.55 -11.18
N THR A 253 26.86 0.30 -12.50
CA THR A 253 27.88 -0.56 -13.13
C THR A 253 29.23 0.11 -13.32
N GLU A 254 29.27 1.45 -13.29
CA GLU A 254 30.50 2.23 -13.48
C GLU A 254 31.18 2.59 -12.14
N ASP A 255 30.42 2.63 -11.04
CA ASP A 255 30.91 2.95 -9.70
C ASP A 255 30.72 1.79 -8.72
N THR A 256 31.72 0.89 -8.69
CA THR A 256 31.77 -0.22 -7.71
C THR A 256 32.29 0.21 -6.34
N THR A 257 32.81 1.44 -6.20
CA THR A 257 33.41 1.91 -4.95
C THR A 257 32.36 2.23 -3.89
N THR A 258 31.19 2.70 -4.32
CA THR A 258 30.09 3.07 -3.43
C THR A 258 29.15 1.91 -3.10
N GLN A 259 29.37 0.71 -3.64
CA GLN A 259 28.55 -0.47 -3.32
C GLN A 259 28.60 -0.83 -1.83
N SER A 260 29.77 -0.72 -1.20
CA SER A 260 29.92 -0.92 0.25
C SER A 260 29.25 0.17 1.09
N GLU A 261 29.04 1.35 0.50
CA GLU A 261 28.43 2.49 1.18
C GLU A 261 26.93 2.30 1.37
N PHE A 262 26.24 1.67 0.41
CA PHE A 262 24.78 1.52 0.42
C PHE A 262 24.29 0.13 0.84
N ALA A 263 25.17 -0.88 0.83
CA ALA A 263 24.84 -2.24 1.21
C ALA A 263 24.11 -2.31 2.58
N GLY A 264 22.86 -2.78 2.58
CA GLY A 264 22.08 -2.95 3.80
C GLY A 264 21.46 -1.67 4.37
N LYS A 265 21.60 -0.53 3.69
CA LYS A 265 21.22 0.80 4.23
C LYS A 265 19.94 1.35 3.62
N ALA A 266 19.33 2.30 4.32
CA ALA A 266 18.31 3.19 3.77
C ALA A 266 19.00 4.35 3.04
N VAL A 267 18.65 4.58 1.78
CA VAL A 267 19.29 5.60 0.93
C VAL A 267 18.30 6.70 0.61
N VAL A 268 18.66 7.95 0.90
CA VAL A 268 17.85 9.12 0.59
C VAL A 268 18.28 9.69 -0.76
N VAL A 269 17.32 9.86 -1.68
CA VAL A 269 17.57 10.42 -3.02
C VAL A 269 16.48 11.44 -3.39
N PRO A 270 16.78 12.48 -4.19
CA PRO A 270 15.78 13.45 -4.61
C PRO A 270 14.83 12.85 -5.64
N ALA A 271 13.53 13.07 -5.46
CA ALA A 271 12.48 12.69 -6.40
C ALA A 271 12.56 13.47 -7.72
N GLY A 272 11.80 13.03 -8.73
CA GLY A 272 11.68 13.72 -10.02
C GLY A 272 12.96 13.73 -10.87
N LEU A 273 13.17 14.77 -11.67
CA LEU A 273 14.22 14.83 -12.72
C LEU A 273 15.56 15.45 -12.28
N ALA A 274 15.77 15.70 -10.99
CA ALA A 274 17.05 16.18 -10.48
C ALA A 274 18.18 15.22 -10.91
N GLY A 275 19.26 15.71 -11.52
CA GLY A 275 20.33 14.87 -12.08
C GLY A 275 20.12 14.37 -13.51
N LYS A 276 18.99 14.72 -14.15
CA LYS A 276 18.64 14.41 -15.55
C LYS A 276 18.37 12.93 -15.87
N CYS A 277 18.06 12.11 -14.86
CA CYS A 277 17.53 10.76 -15.04
C CYS A 277 16.13 10.65 -14.43
N SER A 278 15.42 9.56 -14.75
CA SER A 278 14.10 9.30 -14.18
C SER A 278 14.19 8.88 -12.70
N GLU A 279 13.12 9.09 -11.93
CA GLU A 279 13.06 8.61 -10.55
C GLU A 279 13.26 7.09 -10.45
N PHE A 280 12.64 6.36 -11.36
CA PHE A 280 12.79 4.91 -11.48
C PHE A 280 14.26 4.50 -11.66
N GLU A 281 15.00 5.24 -12.49
CA GLU A 281 16.43 4.99 -12.73
C GLU A 281 17.26 5.23 -11.47
N LYS A 282 16.97 6.27 -10.69
CA LYS A 282 17.60 6.52 -9.38
C LYS A 282 17.38 5.37 -8.41
N VAL A 283 16.14 4.90 -8.29
CA VAL A 283 15.79 3.76 -7.43
C VAL A 283 16.52 2.50 -7.89
N SER A 284 16.53 2.22 -9.20
CA SER A 284 17.25 1.09 -9.77
C SER A 284 18.76 1.18 -9.49
N ASN A 285 19.37 2.36 -9.61
CA ASN A 285 20.79 2.55 -9.30
C ASN A 285 21.07 2.33 -7.82
N ALA A 286 20.27 2.90 -6.91
CA ALA A 286 20.42 2.68 -5.47
C ALA A 286 20.30 1.20 -5.10
N GLN A 287 19.30 0.49 -5.64
CA GLN A 287 19.14 -0.95 -5.44
C GLN A 287 20.35 -1.75 -5.93
N ARG A 288 20.86 -1.45 -7.14
CA ARG A 288 22.04 -2.13 -7.69
C ARG A 288 23.29 -1.92 -6.84
N ARG A 289 23.38 -0.80 -6.13
CA ARG A 289 24.47 -0.54 -5.18
C ARG A 289 24.22 -1.15 -3.79
N GLY A 290 23.15 -1.92 -3.60
CA GLY A 290 22.89 -2.70 -2.39
C GLY A 290 22.00 -2.02 -1.34
N ALA A 291 21.36 -0.89 -1.69
CA ALA A 291 20.36 -0.27 -0.82
C ALA A 291 19.28 -1.28 -0.42
N SER A 292 18.84 -1.25 0.84
CA SER A 292 17.74 -2.09 1.34
C SER A 292 16.40 -1.37 1.38
N VAL A 293 16.42 -0.04 1.43
CA VAL A 293 15.24 0.83 1.31
C VAL A 293 15.65 2.09 0.57
N VAL A 294 14.80 2.61 -0.32
CA VAL A 294 15.00 3.93 -0.93
C VAL A 294 13.95 4.90 -0.39
N VAL A 295 14.42 6.08 0.03
CA VAL A 295 13.59 7.19 0.51
C VAL A 295 13.73 8.36 -0.47
N LEU A 296 12.66 8.62 -1.21
CA LEU A 296 12.52 9.69 -2.18
C LEU A 296 12.13 10.99 -1.47
N THR A 297 12.95 12.02 -1.58
CA THR A 297 12.61 13.36 -1.06
C THR A 297 11.84 14.14 -2.12
N GLN A 298 10.58 14.50 -1.83
CA GLN A 298 9.76 15.31 -2.73
C GLN A 298 10.22 16.76 -2.80
N GLN A 299 9.82 17.48 -3.85
CA GLN A 299 10.26 18.85 -4.10
C GLN A 299 9.75 19.83 -3.06
N ASP A 300 10.59 20.80 -2.69
CA ASP A 300 10.32 21.78 -1.63
C ASP A 300 9.07 22.64 -1.82
N ASN A 301 8.60 22.79 -3.05
CA ASN A 301 7.44 23.61 -3.41
C ASN A 301 6.14 22.80 -3.58
N ALA A 302 6.16 21.49 -3.31
CA ALA A 302 4.97 20.66 -3.43
C ALA A 302 4.02 20.90 -2.24
N THR A 303 2.84 21.46 -2.50
CA THR A 303 1.77 21.57 -1.48
C THR A 303 1.20 20.20 -1.10
N LEU A 304 1.23 19.25 -2.02
CA LEU A 304 0.68 17.92 -1.85
C LEU A 304 1.76 16.88 -2.01
N MET A 305 1.80 15.94 -1.08
CA MET A 305 2.57 14.73 -1.30
C MET A 305 1.82 13.75 -2.19
N THR A 306 2.57 13.05 -3.04
CA THR A 306 2.02 12.05 -3.96
C THR A 306 2.76 10.72 -3.81
N GLN A 307 2.05 9.61 -4.00
CA GLN A 307 2.68 8.30 -4.03
C GLN A 307 3.55 8.16 -5.29
N PRO A 308 4.83 7.78 -5.15
CA PRO A 308 5.65 7.43 -6.29
C PRO A 308 5.01 6.33 -7.12
N GLY A 309 5.03 6.49 -8.43
CA GLY A 309 4.39 5.53 -9.32
C GLY A 309 5.05 5.46 -10.68
N VAL A 310 4.83 4.33 -11.32
CA VAL A 310 5.16 4.13 -12.73
C VAL A 310 3.88 4.12 -13.54
N GLN A 311 3.93 4.66 -14.76
CA GLN A 311 2.78 4.67 -15.66
C GLN A 311 2.20 3.26 -15.87
N VAL A 312 3.07 2.25 -15.83
CA VAL A 312 2.68 0.87 -15.99
C VAL A 312 3.42 -0.03 -15.02
N SER A 313 2.68 -0.81 -14.23
CA SER A 313 3.22 -1.55 -13.08
C SER A 313 4.37 -2.51 -13.45
N TRP A 314 4.33 -3.09 -14.65
CA TRP A 314 5.38 -4.02 -15.10
C TRP A 314 6.73 -3.35 -15.37
N HIS A 315 6.78 -2.02 -15.56
CA HIS A 315 8.05 -1.30 -15.69
C HIS A 315 8.88 -1.37 -14.40
N ALA A 316 8.23 -1.56 -13.25
CA ALA A 316 8.90 -1.60 -11.95
C ALA A 316 9.03 -3.00 -11.33
N TYR A 317 8.81 -4.05 -12.11
CA TYR A 317 8.92 -5.43 -11.60
C TYR A 317 10.31 -5.83 -11.14
N ASN A 318 11.35 -5.15 -11.63
CA ASN A 318 12.75 -5.36 -11.23
C ASN A 318 13.15 -4.63 -9.93
N ILE A 319 12.25 -3.83 -9.34
CA ILE A 319 12.51 -3.19 -8.04
C ILE A 319 12.09 -4.17 -6.94
N THR A 320 13.08 -4.67 -6.20
CA THR A 320 12.96 -5.71 -5.19
C THR A 320 13.18 -5.19 -3.77
N ILE A 321 13.27 -3.87 -3.58
CA ILE A 321 13.35 -3.20 -2.28
C ILE A 321 12.17 -2.24 -2.08
N PRO A 322 11.81 -1.89 -0.83
CA PRO A 322 10.79 -0.89 -0.56
C PRO A 322 11.22 0.51 -1.03
N VAL A 323 10.27 1.24 -1.58
CA VAL A 323 10.46 2.62 -2.06
C VAL A 323 9.42 3.50 -1.39
N LEU A 324 9.90 4.50 -0.66
CA LEU A 324 9.09 5.40 0.15
C LEU A 324 9.34 6.83 -0.32
N ALA A 325 8.35 7.71 -0.18
CA ALA A 325 8.50 9.15 -0.40
C ALA A 325 8.22 9.92 0.87
N VAL A 326 9.05 10.93 1.12
CA VAL A 326 8.95 11.85 2.26
C VAL A 326 8.90 13.28 1.75
N SER A 327 8.40 14.21 2.56
CA SER A 327 8.45 15.63 2.24
C SER A 327 9.89 16.13 2.14
N SER A 328 10.07 17.31 1.55
CA SER A 328 11.34 18.04 1.57
C SER A 328 11.85 18.31 2.99
N THR A 329 10.95 18.66 3.92
CA THR A 329 11.29 18.97 5.31
C THR A 329 11.81 17.72 6.02
N THR A 330 11.09 16.61 5.89
CA THR A 330 11.52 15.32 6.43
C THR A 330 12.84 14.86 5.77
N GLY A 331 13.00 15.04 4.46
CA GLY A 331 14.25 14.74 3.76
C GLY A 331 15.45 15.57 4.25
N ALA A 332 15.26 16.86 4.51
CA ALA A 332 16.29 17.74 5.07
C ALA A 332 16.66 17.35 6.51
N ASN A 333 15.66 16.95 7.32
CA ASN A 333 15.89 16.42 8.66
C ASN A 333 16.73 15.13 8.59
N LEU A 334 16.40 14.21 7.70
CA LEU A 334 17.18 12.99 7.47
C LEU A 334 18.62 13.30 7.03
N ALA A 335 18.81 14.28 6.14
CA ALA A 335 20.12 14.63 5.63
C ALA A 335 21.07 15.23 6.69
N SER A 336 20.52 15.84 7.73
CA SER A 336 21.28 16.44 8.83
C SER A 336 21.39 15.52 10.05
N LEU A 337 20.72 14.38 10.04
CA LEU A 337 20.59 13.49 11.19
C LEU A 337 21.89 12.73 11.47
N LYS A 338 22.37 12.84 12.71
CA LYS A 338 23.48 12.06 13.26
C LYS A 338 23.07 11.52 14.62
N ASP A 339 23.56 10.34 14.98
CA ASP A 339 23.28 9.81 16.31
C ASP A 339 24.07 10.55 17.41
N SER A 340 23.84 10.18 18.67
CA SER A 340 24.51 10.79 19.82
C SER A 340 26.04 10.66 19.82
N GLN A 341 26.59 9.76 19.01
CA GLN A 341 28.02 9.52 18.83
C GLN A 341 28.56 10.15 17.52
N GLY A 342 27.70 10.78 16.72
CA GLY A 342 28.04 11.36 15.43
C GLY A 342 28.03 10.36 14.26
N GLU A 343 27.56 9.13 14.50
CA GLU A 343 27.45 8.03 13.55
C GLU A 343 26.09 8.01 12.83
N ALA A 344 25.98 7.12 11.85
CA ALA A 344 24.78 6.97 11.02
C ALA A 344 23.57 6.47 11.82
N VAL A 345 22.53 7.30 11.90
CA VAL A 345 21.26 6.94 12.55
C VAL A 345 20.62 5.72 11.91
N ARG A 346 19.96 4.89 12.72
CA ARG A 346 19.16 3.78 12.23
C ARG A 346 17.70 4.20 12.09
N LEU A 347 17.12 3.89 10.93
CA LEU A 347 15.72 4.14 10.61
C LEU A 347 14.89 2.88 10.76
N ARG A 348 13.71 3.01 11.36
CA ARG A 348 12.65 1.99 11.35
C ARG A 348 11.39 2.61 10.76
N PHE A 349 10.58 1.80 10.08
CA PHE A 349 9.36 2.25 9.43
C PHE A 349 8.14 1.58 10.06
N ALA A 350 7.13 2.37 10.42
CA ALA A 350 5.88 1.86 10.96
C ALA A 350 4.74 2.16 9.98
N VAL A 351 3.94 1.16 9.62
CA VAL A 351 2.81 1.33 8.68
C VAL A 351 1.67 2.05 9.38
N SER A 352 1.13 3.08 8.72
CA SER A 352 -0.07 3.80 9.12
C SER A 352 -0.76 4.32 7.86
N ASN A 353 -1.67 3.52 7.30
CA ASN A 353 -2.31 3.78 6.01
C ASN A 353 -3.25 4.99 6.01
N GLY A 354 -3.71 5.43 7.19
CA GLY A 354 -4.54 6.63 7.29
C GLY A 354 -3.81 7.89 6.81
N ILE A 355 -2.48 7.96 6.92
CA ILE A 355 -1.70 9.09 6.39
C ILE A 355 -1.90 9.24 4.86
N ALA A 356 -1.92 8.13 4.11
CA ALA A 356 -2.24 8.13 2.69
C ALA A 356 -3.68 8.60 2.44
N ASP A 357 -4.65 8.14 3.25
CA ASP A 357 -6.05 8.58 3.14
C ASP A 357 -6.20 10.10 3.39
N ALA A 358 -5.39 10.67 4.30
CA ALA A 358 -5.33 12.11 4.52
C ALA A 358 -4.79 12.87 3.30
N TRP A 359 -3.70 12.40 2.69
CA TRP A 359 -3.14 13.00 1.48
C TRP A 359 -4.08 12.87 0.27
N GLU A 360 -4.74 11.74 0.08
CA GLU A 360 -5.75 11.55 -0.97
C GLU A 360 -6.99 12.42 -0.74
N LEU A 361 -7.39 12.64 0.51
CA LEU A 361 -8.44 13.59 0.84
C LEU A 361 -8.02 15.01 0.43
N LEU A 362 -6.79 15.43 0.75
CA LEU A 362 -6.26 16.73 0.35
C LEU A 362 -6.19 16.88 -1.18
N GLU A 363 -5.76 15.84 -1.89
CA GLU A 363 -5.71 15.83 -3.36
C GLU A 363 -7.10 16.06 -3.97
N LYS A 364 -8.16 15.45 -3.42
CA LYS A 364 -9.55 15.70 -3.86
C LYS A 364 -9.95 17.17 -3.74
N TYR A 365 -9.43 17.87 -2.73
CA TYR A 365 -9.68 19.29 -2.47
C TYR A 365 -8.61 20.22 -3.05
N SER A 366 -7.70 19.71 -3.88
CA SER A 366 -6.69 20.52 -4.57
C SER A 366 -7.27 21.50 -5.61
N THR A 367 -8.53 21.28 -6.02
CA THR A 367 -9.19 22.07 -7.06
C THR A 367 -10.35 22.90 -6.50
N ARG A 368 -10.52 24.13 -6.99
CA ARG A 368 -11.58 25.03 -6.52
C ARG A 368 -12.99 24.45 -6.64
N SER A 369 -13.23 23.58 -7.62
CA SER A 369 -14.52 22.92 -7.86
C SER A 369 -14.94 21.95 -6.76
N ALA A 370 -13.99 21.38 -6.01
CA ALA A 370 -14.28 20.51 -4.87
C ALA A 370 -14.77 21.30 -3.64
N TRP A 371 -14.52 22.60 -3.60
CA TRP A 371 -14.91 23.47 -2.50
C TRP A 371 -16.28 24.13 -2.72
N PRO A 372 -17.05 24.41 -1.65
CA PRO A 372 -18.28 25.17 -1.76
C PRO A 372 -18.09 26.52 -2.47
N LYS A 373 -19.11 26.98 -3.22
CA LYS A 373 -19.05 28.28 -3.89
C LYS A 373 -19.03 29.47 -2.93
N ARG A 374 -19.69 29.34 -1.77
CA ARG A 374 -19.79 30.42 -0.77
C ARG A 374 -18.66 30.29 0.26
N VAL A 375 -17.87 31.35 0.44
CA VAL A 375 -16.73 31.41 1.37
C VAL A 375 -17.10 30.96 2.79
N LYS A 376 -18.22 31.45 3.35
CA LYS A 376 -18.72 31.01 4.67
C LYS A 376 -18.93 29.50 4.80
N ARG A 377 -19.27 28.80 3.71
CA ARG A 377 -19.41 27.34 3.70
C ARG A 377 -18.05 26.65 3.56
N CYS A 378 -17.06 27.29 2.94
CA CYS A 378 -15.69 26.79 2.89
C CYS A 378 -15.08 26.68 4.29
N SER A 379 -15.34 27.64 5.18
CA SER A 379 -14.90 27.57 6.59
C SER A 379 -15.44 26.33 7.32
N LYS A 380 -16.71 25.98 7.09
CA LYS A 380 -17.30 24.75 7.66
C LYS A 380 -16.66 23.49 7.06
N THR A 381 -16.45 23.47 5.75
CA THR A 381 -15.74 22.36 5.08
C THR A 381 -14.31 22.25 5.59
N LEU A 382 -13.61 23.35 5.81
CA LEU A 382 -12.25 23.38 6.36
C LEU A 382 -12.20 22.72 7.74
N ALA A 383 -13.12 23.07 8.65
CA ALA A 383 -13.22 22.44 9.97
C ALA A 383 -13.47 20.93 9.89
N GLN A 384 -14.31 20.49 8.95
CA GLN A 384 -14.58 19.07 8.71
C GLN A 384 -13.33 18.35 8.18
N LEU A 385 -12.62 18.94 7.22
CA LEU A 385 -11.39 18.38 6.66
C LEU A 385 -10.29 18.29 7.72
N LEU A 386 -10.10 19.31 8.55
CA LEU A 386 -9.18 19.26 9.69
C LEU A 386 -9.48 18.10 10.63
N THR A 387 -10.76 17.88 10.93
CA THR A 387 -11.20 16.77 11.79
C THR A 387 -10.93 15.42 11.14
N GLN A 388 -11.21 15.28 9.84
CA GLN A 388 -10.98 14.04 9.08
C GLN A 388 -9.49 13.72 8.96
N ILE A 389 -8.65 14.69 8.61
CA ILE A 389 -7.19 14.52 8.51
C ILE A 389 -6.62 14.07 9.86
N ARG A 390 -7.00 14.71 10.97
CA ARG A 390 -6.59 14.26 12.31
C ARG A 390 -7.08 12.84 12.61
N GLY A 391 -8.32 12.50 12.25
CA GLY A 391 -8.88 11.16 12.40
C GLY A 391 -8.14 10.09 11.61
N PHE A 392 -7.56 10.46 10.46
CA PHE A 392 -6.70 9.60 9.65
C PHE A 392 -5.25 9.53 10.14
N GLY A 393 -4.89 10.26 11.21
CA GLY A 393 -3.52 10.30 11.71
C GLY A 393 -2.60 11.21 10.89
N GLY A 394 -3.16 12.19 10.18
CA GLY A 394 -2.38 13.23 9.50
C GLY A 394 -1.54 14.05 10.48
N ASP A 395 -0.34 14.39 10.05
CA ASP A 395 0.67 15.13 10.82
C ASP A 395 0.63 16.64 10.52
N ASP A 396 1.60 17.38 11.05
CA ASP A 396 1.73 18.82 10.81
C ASP A 396 1.93 19.16 9.32
N GLU A 397 2.50 18.25 8.53
CA GLU A 397 2.67 18.45 7.09
C GLU A 397 1.32 18.42 6.37
N THR A 398 0.45 17.45 6.67
CA THR A 398 -0.91 17.42 6.11
C THR A 398 -1.75 18.63 6.57
N LYS A 399 -1.54 19.13 7.79
CA LYS A 399 -2.20 20.33 8.30
C LYS A 399 -1.75 21.58 7.54
N GLU A 400 -0.44 21.75 7.33
CA GLU A 400 0.10 22.88 6.58
C GLU A 400 -0.30 22.81 5.09
N ALA A 401 -0.35 21.62 4.51
CA ALA A 401 -0.90 21.42 3.18
C ALA A 401 -2.37 21.88 3.07
N LEU A 402 -3.22 21.51 4.04
CA LEU A 402 -4.62 21.97 4.07
C LEU A 402 -4.72 23.50 4.17
N LYS A 403 -3.87 24.12 4.99
CA LYS A 403 -3.79 25.58 5.11
C LYS A 403 -3.47 26.22 3.77
N ASN A 404 -2.42 25.73 3.09
CA ASN A 404 -2.02 26.25 1.79
C ASN A 404 -3.12 26.08 0.74
N LEU A 405 -3.81 24.93 0.70
CA LEU A 405 -4.98 24.75 -0.15
C LEU A 405 -6.08 25.77 0.15
N PHE A 406 -6.37 26.03 1.42
CA PHE A 406 -7.39 27.00 1.81
C PHE A 406 -7.03 28.43 1.39
N LEU A 407 -5.77 28.83 1.56
CA LEU A 407 -5.33 30.17 1.16
C LEU A 407 -5.28 30.31 -0.37
N ASP A 408 -4.62 29.38 -1.06
CA ASP A 408 -4.27 29.54 -2.47
C ASP A 408 -5.39 29.08 -3.41
N VAL A 409 -6.09 28.00 -3.08
CA VAL A 409 -7.15 27.44 -3.94
C VAL A 409 -8.49 28.11 -3.65
N VAL A 410 -8.82 28.35 -2.39
CA VAL A 410 -10.12 28.93 -2.01
C VAL A 410 -10.07 30.46 -2.00
N GLY A 411 -8.91 31.06 -1.76
CA GLY A 411 -8.77 32.50 -1.49
C GLY A 411 -9.17 32.87 -0.06
N GLY A 412 -9.03 31.94 0.89
CA GLY A 412 -9.29 32.18 2.30
C GLY A 412 -8.27 33.13 2.94
N SER A 413 -8.58 33.63 4.14
CA SER A 413 -7.64 34.47 4.91
C SER A 413 -6.93 33.67 6.00
N LEU A 414 -5.72 34.10 6.38
CA LEU A 414 -5.00 33.53 7.52
C LEU A 414 -5.78 33.65 8.83
N GLN A 415 -6.51 34.75 9.02
CA GLN A 415 -7.37 34.96 10.20
C GLN A 415 -8.48 33.90 10.27
N ASP A 416 -9.13 33.59 9.15
CA ASP A 416 -10.14 32.54 9.11
C ASP A 416 -9.54 31.16 9.41
N TRP A 417 -8.31 30.90 8.92
CA TRP A 417 -7.60 29.66 9.23
C TRP A 417 -7.30 29.54 10.73
N GLU A 418 -6.70 30.56 11.35
CA GLU A 418 -6.32 30.55 12.77
C GLU A 418 -7.52 30.28 13.66
N LYS A 419 -8.63 30.98 13.41
CA LYS A 419 -9.90 30.80 14.11
C LYS A 419 -10.45 29.37 14.04
N ILE A 420 -10.24 28.68 12.92
CA ILE A 420 -10.80 27.34 12.69
C ILE A 420 -9.83 26.26 13.18
N ALA A 421 -8.53 26.46 12.99
CA ALA A 421 -7.49 25.51 13.40
C ALA A 421 -7.24 25.52 14.93
N HIS A 422 -7.49 26.66 15.58
CA HIS A 422 -7.22 26.94 16.99
C HIS A 422 -8.42 27.60 17.68
N PRO A 423 -9.56 26.90 17.80
CA PRO A 423 -10.79 27.48 18.36
C PRO A 423 -10.63 27.95 19.82
N ASP A 424 -9.74 27.32 20.58
CA ASP A 424 -9.55 27.60 22.02
C ASP A 424 -8.75 28.90 22.29
N GLN A 425 -7.92 29.37 21.34
CA GLN A 425 -7.17 30.63 21.49
C GLN A 425 -8.07 31.87 21.29
N ASP A 426 -9.14 31.71 20.50
CA ASP A 426 -10.13 32.76 20.26
C ASP A 426 -11.07 32.95 21.48
N GLU A 427 -11.28 31.93 22.31
CA GLU A 427 -12.06 32.09 23.55
C GLU A 427 -11.30 32.92 24.58
N ASP A 428 -9.98 32.74 24.69
CA ASP A 428 -9.12 33.54 25.56
C ASP A 428 -8.98 35.00 25.06
N GLN A 429 -8.82 35.21 23.74
CA GLN A 429 -8.80 36.57 23.16
C GLN A 429 -10.16 37.26 23.22
N ALA A 430 -11.28 36.54 23.02
CA ALA A 430 -12.62 37.10 23.19
C ALA A 430 -12.95 37.42 24.65
N HIS A 431 -12.34 36.72 25.61
CA HIS A 431 -12.40 37.06 27.04
C HIS A 431 -11.57 38.30 27.37
N GLU A 432 -10.34 38.44 26.86
CA GLU A 432 -9.51 39.64 27.05
C GLU A 432 -10.11 40.89 26.39
N ASP A 433 -10.67 40.78 25.18
CA ASP A 433 -11.32 41.89 24.49
C ASP A 433 -12.63 42.32 25.17
N ARG A 434 -13.36 41.36 25.76
CA ARG A 434 -14.51 41.67 26.63
C ARG A 434 -14.08 42.39 27.89
N ASP A 435 -13.00 41.98 28.55
CA ASP A 435 -12.51 42.62 29.76
C ASP A 435 -11.94 44.02 29.50
N ASN A 436 -11.25 44.23 28.37
CA ASN A 436 -10.79 45.55 27.95
C ASN A 436 -11.93 46.48 27.54
N SER A 437 -12.93 46.00 26.79
CA SER A 437 -14.13 46.79 26.45
C SER A 437 -14.96 47.16 27.69
N THR A 438 -14.99 46.26 28.69
CA THR A 438 -15.70 46.52 29.95
C THR A 438 -14.92 47.51 30.82
N ARG A 439 -13.58 47.43 30.86
CA ARG A 439 -12.71 48.42 31.52
C ARG A 439 -12.80 49.81 30.88
N GLU A 440 -12.82 49.91 29.55
CA GLU A 440 -12.98 51.20 28.86
C GLU A 440 -14.36 51.83 29.08
N LYS A 441 -15.43 51.02 29.10
CA LYS A 441 -16.78 51.51 29.45
C LYS A 441 -16.87 51.97 30.91
N ILE A 442 -16.22 51.28 31.84
CA ILE A 442 -16.17 51.69 33.25
C ILE A 442 -15.39 53.01 33.40
N VAL A 443 -14.26 53.17 32.72
CA VAL A 443 -13.44 54.41 32.75
C VAL A 443 -14.18 55.60 32.11
N GLN A 444 -14.93 55.39 31.02
CA GLN A 444 -15.77 56.45 30.43
C GLN A 444 -16.97 56.82 31.31
N THR A 445 -17.53 55.86 32.06
CA THR A 445 -18.66 56.11 32.96
C THR A 445 -18.22 56.87 34.21
N VAL A 446 -17.02 56.58 34.76
CA VAL A 446 -16.43 57.30 35.89
C VAL A 446 -15.99 58.73 35.52
N LYS A 447 -15.49 58.96 34.30
CA LYS A 447 -15.18 60.33 33.83
C LYS A 447 -16.42 61.20 33.62
N LYS A 448 -17.57 60.61 33.26
CA LYS A 448 -18.85 61.33 33.12
C LYS A 448 -19.53 61.65 34.45
N SER A 449 -19.29 60.87 35.51
CA SER A 449 -19.82 61.17 36.85
C SER A 449 -19.02 62.25 37.58
N LEU A 450 -17.71 62.38 37.31
CA LEU A 450 -16.87 63.41 37.94
C LEU A 450 -17.07 64.82 37.35
N SER A 451 -17.60 64.94 36.13
CA SER A 451 -17.86 66.24 35.49
C SER A 451 -19.28 66.79 35.76
N ARG A 452 -20.04 66.19 36.68
CA ARG A 452 -21.43 66.58 36.97
C ARG A 452 -21.68 67.04 38.41
N ASP A 453 -20.63 67.10 39.24
CA ASP A 453 -20.67 67.55 40.64
C ASP A 453 -19.89 68.85 40.89
N GLU A 454 -19.46 69.56 39.85
CA GLU A 454 -18.96 70.94 39.95
C GLU A 454 -19.76 71.85 38.99
N LEU A 455 -20.97 72.26 39.43
CA LEU A 455 -21.67 73.46 38.97
C LEU A 455 -22.70 73.92 40.01
#